data_AF-A0A495QFU4-F1
#
_entry.id   AF-A0A495QFU4-F1
#
_cell.length_a   1.000
_cell.length_b   1.000
_cell.length_c   1.000
_cell.angle_alpha   90.00
_cell.angle_beta   90.00
_cell.angle_gamma   90.00
#
_symmetry.space_group_name_H-M   'P 1'
#
loop_
_entity.id
_entity.type
_entity.pdbx_description
1 polymer ?
#
loop_
_entity_poly.entity_id
_entity_poly.type
_entity_poly.pdbx_seq_one_letter_code
_entity_poly.pdbx_strand_id
1 'polypeptide(L)' 'MSGTRYAHGHWTVEQYRAQAAAEVARRFGALAWFGVYTGLWWAMVDGRCLVQATDPEKLGEQIMSARMSARGWRP' A
#
# COMPACT_ATOMS: atom_id res chain seq x y z
N MET A 1 37.98 -19.60 -11.65
CA MET A 1 37.46 -18.28 -12.07
C MET A 1 36.05 -18.15 -11.53
N SER A 2 35.86 -17.33 -10.49
CA SER A 2 34.56 -17.10 -9.85
C SER A 2 33.71 -16.20 -10.74
N GLY A 3 32.61 -16.73 -11.27
CA GLY A 3 31.62 -15.96 -12.03
C GLY A 3 30.78 -15.11 -11.08
N THR A 4 30.94 -13.79 -11.17
CA THR A 4 30.35 -12.80 -10.28
C THR A 4 28.82 -12.75 -10.40
N ARG A 5 28.12 -12.93 -9.28
CA ARG A 5 26.68 -12.67 -9.12
C ARG A 5 26.39 -11.19 -9.39
N TYR A 6 25.65 -10.89 -10.45
CA TYR A 6 24.91 -9.63 -10.56
C TYR A 6 23.52 -9.90 -11.14
N ALA A 7 22.62 -10.43 -10.32
CA ALA A 7 21.19 -10.30 -10.52
C ALA A 7 20.75 -8.93 -9.98
N HIS A 8 21.02 -7.87 -10.73
CA HIS A 8 20.41 -6.55 -10.62
C HIS A 8 19.68 -6.37 -11.96
N GLY A 9 18.37 -6.26 -12.09
CA GLY A 9 17.32 -5.90 -11.14
C GLY A 9 16.21 -5.36 -12.04
N HIS A 10 15.40 -6.25 -12.61
CA HIS A 10 14.22 -5.86 -13.37
C HIS A 10 13.01 -6.41 -12.64
N TRP A 11 12.54 -5.64 -11.65
CA TRP A 11 11.28 -5.97 -11.01
C TRP A 11 10.17 -5.77 -12.05
N THR A 12 9.29 -6.76 -12.15
CA THR A 12 8.05 -6.56 -12.90
C THR A 12 7.20 -5.50 -12.18
N VAL A 13 6.36 -4.79 -12.91
CA VAL A 13 5.41 -3.83 -12.33
C VAL A 13 4.54 -4.50 -11.26
N GLU A 14 4.21 -5.77 -11.45
CA GLU A 14 3.47 -6.58 -10.48
C GLU A 14 4.29 -6.84 -9.20
N GLN A 15 5.56 -7.22 -9.32
CA GLN A 15 6.45 -7.39 -8.15
C GLN A 15 6.61 -6.10 -7.36
N TYR A 16 6.78 -4.96 -8.05
CA TYR A 16 6.80 -3.65 -7.40
C TYR A 16 5.49 -3.37 -6.65
N ARG A 17 4.34 -3.62 -7.30
CA ARG A 17 3.03 -3.40 -6.67
C ARG A 17 2.80 -4.31 -5.46
N ALA A 18 3.18 -5.58 -5.56
CA ALA A 18 3.08 -6.54 -4.45
C ALA A 18 3.96 -6.11 -3.27
N GLN A 19 5.20 -5.69 -3.54
CA GLN A 19 6.11 -5.22 -2.51
C GLN A 19 5.59 -3.95 -1.82
N ALA A 20 5.13 -2.96 -2.59
CA ALA A 20 4.61 -1.72 -2.03
C ALA A 20 3.31 -1.95 -1.25
N ALA A 21 2.43 -2.84 -1.70
CA ALA A 21 1.25 -3.26 -0.93
C ALA A 21 1.64 -3.91 0.41
N ALA A 22 2.61 -4.83 0.38
CA ALA A 22 3.13 -5.48 1.59
C ALA A 22 3.78 -4.48 2.56
N GLU A 23 4.49 -3.48 2.04
CA GLU A 23 5.07 -2.42 2.84
C GLU A 23 4.01 -1.53 3.50
N VAL A 24 2.97 -1.12 2.78
CA VAL A 24 1.83 -0.39 3.36
C VAL A 24 1.17 -1.24 4.45
N ALA A 25 0.92 -2.52 4.19
CA ALA A 25 0.33 -3.43 5.17
C ALA A 25 1.18 -3.55 6.43
N ARG A 26 2.51 -3.67 6.29
CA ARG A 26 3.45 -3.74 7.42
C ARG A 26 3.52 -2.44 8.22
N ARG A 27 3.58 -1.28 7.53
CA ARG A 27 3.75 0.03 8.17
C ARG A 27 2.46 0.50 8.85
N PHE A 28 1.31 0.27 8.22
CA PHE A 28 0.04 0.84 8.65
C PHE A 28 -0.94 -0.20 9.17
N GLY A 29 -0.65 -1.50 9.11
CA GLY A 29 -1.56 -2.55 9.59
C GLY A 29 -2.92 -2.52 8.88
N ALA A 30 -2.92 -2.30 7.56
CA ALA A 30 -4.12 -2.22 6.73
C ALA A 30 -3.97 -3.11 5.49
N LEU A 31 -5.07 -3.69 5.01
CA LEU A 31 -5.07 -4.47 3.78
C LEU A 31 -4.94 -3.50 2.60
N ALA A 32 -3.85 -3.56 1.84
CA ALA A 32 -3.58 -2.66 0.73
C ALA A 32 -3.37 -3.40 -0.59
N TRP A 33 -3.79 -2.80 -1.71
CA TRP A 33 -3.60 -3.36 -3.05
C TRP A 33 -3.60 -2.26 -4.13
N PHE A 34 -3.10 -2.59 -5.31
CA PHE A 34 -3.19 -1.73 -6.49
C PHE A 34 -4.37 -2.15 -7.37
N GLY A 35 -5.31 -1.23 -7.62
CA GLY A 35 -6.43 -1.43 -8.52
C GLY A 35 -5.99 -1.25 -9.97
N VAL A 36 -5.74 -2.35 -10.70
CA VAL A 36 -5.24 -2.31 -12.08
C VAL A 36 -6.18 -1.52 -13.01
N TYR A 37 -7.50 -1.66 -12.82
CA TYR A 37 -8.49 -0.96 -13.62
C TYR A 37 -8.57 0.54 -13.32
N THR A 38 -8.42 0.93 -12.06
CA THR A 38 -8.53 2.34 -11.64
C THR A 38 -7.20 3.09 -11.70
N GLY A 39 -6.07 2.38 -11.76
CA GLY A 39 -4.74 2.97 -11.67
C GLY A 39 -4.41 3.55 -10.29
N LEU A 40 -5.16 3.18 -9.25
CA LEU A 40 -5.06 3.74 -7.89
C LEU A 40 -4.66 2.68 -6.87
N TRP A 41 -4.04 3.15 -5.80
CA TRP A 41 -3.78 2.39 -4.60
C TRP A 41 -5.00 2.43 -3.70
N TRP A 42 -5.35 1.29 -3.11
CA TRP A 42 -6.51 1.12 -2.25
C TRP A 42 -6.11 0.48 -0.93
N ALA A 43 -6.81 0.84 0.15
CA ALA A 43 -6.69 0.16 1.43
C ALA A 43 -8.02 0.05 2.17
N MET A 44 -8.23 -1.11 2.80
CA MET A 44 -9.30 -1.34 3.75
C MET A 44 -8.75 -1.10 5.17
N VAL A 45 -9.26 -0.06 5.82
CA VAL A 45 -8.86 0.37 7.16
C VAL A 45 -9.83 -0.23 8.18
N ASP A 46 -9.29 -1.06 9.07
CA ASP A 46 -9.98 -1.67 10.21
C ASP A 46 -11.32 -2.36 9.84
N GLY A 47 -11.43 -2.84 8.60
CA GLY A 47 -12.61 -3.52 8.06
C GLY A 47 -13.85 -2.63 7.85
N ARG A 48 -13.71 -1.30 7.92
CA ARG A 48 -14.85 -0.36 7.95
C ARG A 48 -14.75 0.79 6.96
N CYS A 49 -13.54 1.17 6.55
CA CYS A 49 -13.33 2.33 5.69
C CYS A 49 -12.43 1.95 4.51
N LEU A 50 -12.91 2.24 3.30
CA LEU A 50 -12.14 2.08 2.07
C LEU A 50 -11.55 3.43 1.68
N VAL A 51 -10.22 3.50 1.56
CA VAL A 51 -9.49 4.69 1.12
C VAL A 51 -8.71 4.42 -0.15
N GLN A 52 -8.47 5.46 -0.94
CA GLN A 52 -7.71 5.39 -2.19
C GLN A 52 -6.68 6.52 -2.31
N ALA A 53 -5.61 6.31 -3.07
CA ALA A 53 -4.60 7.31 -3.37
C ALA A 53 -3.86 7.01 -4.69
N THR A 54 -3.11 8.00 -5.20
CA THR A 54 -2.32 7.87 -6.44
C THR A 54 -1.05 7.05 -6.27
N ASP A 55 -0.55 6.94 -5.04
CA ASP A 55 0.73 6.30 -4.71
C ASP A 55 0.68 5.72 -3.27
N PRO A 56 1.59 4.80 -2.92
CA PRO A 56 1.58 4.12 -1.61
C PRO A 56 1.79 5.06 -0.41
N GLU A 57 2.53 6.15 -0.61
CA GLU A 57 2.85 7.10 0.46
C GLU A 57 1.61 7.89 0.86
N LYS A 58 0.92 8.48 -0.12
CA LYS A 58 -0.38 9.12 0.10
C LYS A 58 -1.43 8.15 0.60
N LEU A 59 -1.38 6.88 0.20
CA LEU A 59 -2.29 5.86 0.75
C LEU A 59 -2.08 5.73 2.27
N GLY A 60 -0.83 5.74 2.74
CA GLY A 60 -0.48 5.76 4.15
C GLY A 60 -1.09 6.95 4.91
N GLU A 61 -1.00 8.15 4.33
CA GLU A 61 -1.62 9.36 4.89
C GLU A 61 -3.14 9.22 5.00
N GLN A 62 -3.80 8.70 3.96
CA GLN A 62 -5.26 8.47 3.97
C GLN A 62 -5.66 7.44 5.03
N ILE A 63 -4.89 6.37 5.23
CA ILE A 63 -5.13 5.38 6.29
C ILE A 63 -5.07 6.04 7.67
N MET A 64 -4.04 6.85 7.94
CA MET A 64 -3.89 7.54 9.22
C MET A 64 -5.00 8.56 9.44
N SER A 65 -5.36 9.32 8.41
CA SER A 65 -6.46 10.28 8.43
C SER A 65 -7.78 9.60 8.78
N ALA A 66 -8.13 8.50 8.08
CA ALA A 66 -9.35 7.74 8.32
C ALA A 66 -9.44 7.24 9.78
N ARG A 67 -8.32 6.78 10.36
CA ARG A 67 -8.27 6.36 11.78
C ARG A 67 -8.41 7.51 12.77
N MET A 68 -7.94 8.70 12.42
CA MET A 68 -8.14 9.89 13.26
C MET A 68 -9.61 10.32 13.23
N SER A 69 -10.24 10.34 12.06
CA SER A 69 -11.66 10.66 11.91
C SER A 69 -12.56 9.65 12.62
N ALA A 70 -12.26 8.35 12.53
CA ALA A 70 -13.02 7.31 13.21
C ALA A 70 -12.93 7.39 14.74
N ARG A 71 -11.80 7.87 15.30
CA ARG A 71 -11.64 8.10 16.74
C ARG A 71 -12.36 9.37 17.23
N GLY A 72 -12.54 10.36 16.36
CA GLY A 72 -13.26 11.60 16.67
C GLY A 72 -14.78 11.46 16.59
N TRP A 73 -15.29 10.41 15.95
CA TRP A 73 -16.72 10.13 15.87
C TRP A 73 -17.23 9.47 17.16
N ARG A 74 -18.07 10.18 17.91
CA ARG A 74 -18.97 9.64 18.94
C ARG A 74 -20.41 9.82 18.45
N PRO A 75 -21.28 8.79 18.56
CA PRO A 75 -22.67 8.85 18.12
C PRO A 75 -23.50 9.87 18.94
#